data_AF-A8DUT4-F1
#
_entry.id   AF-A8DUT4-F1
#
_cell.length_a   1.000
_cell.length_b   1.000
_cell.length_c   1.000
_cell.angle_alpha   90.00
_cell.angle_beta   90.00
_cell.angle_gamma   90.00
#
_symmetry.space_group_name_H-M   'P 1'
#
loop_
_entity.id
_entity.type
_entity.pdbx_description
1 polymer ?
#
loop_
_entity_poly.entity_id
_entity_poly.type
_entity_poly.pdbx_seq_one_letter_code
_entity_poly.pdbx_strand_id
1 'polypeptide(L)'
;RFISLFQVLIEKEWISFGHRFRDRLGHPTCPSQRSPIFLQFLDCVWQVHKQFPSAFQFTANYLLKLADHVNSQWFGNFLYNNVQERHHAFITRTTVSLWSHLNAVKDNYTNSIY
;
A
#
# COMPACT_ATOMS: atom_id res chain seq x y z
N ARG A 1 4.00 15.63 5.74
CA ARG A 1 4.13 14.21 6.15
C ARG A 1 4.94 13.49 5.08
N PHE A 2 6.04 12.86 5.48
CA PHE A 2 7.05 12.29 4.60
C PHE A 2 6.60 10.97 3.93
N ILE A 3 7.10 10.69 2.73
CA ILE A 3 6.81 9.45 1.97
C ILE A 3 7.21 8.20 2.78
N SER A 4 8.40 8.20 3.37
CA SER A 4 8.92 7.07 4.15
C SER A 4 8.05 6.78 5.38
N LEU A 5 7.57 7.81 6.08
CA LEU A 5 6.69 7.62 7.23
C LEU A 5 5.34 7.01 6.84
N PHE A 6 4.82 7.35 5.65
CA PHE A 6 3.59 6.77 5.16
C PHE A 6 3.76 5.28 4.77
N GLN A 7 4.90 4.92 4.17
CA GLN A 7 5.25 3.52 3.92
C GLN A 7 5.35 2.72 5.23
N VAL A 8 6.02 3.27 6.24
CA VAL A 8 6.13 2.64 7.58
C VAL A 8 4.75 2.48 8.23
N LEU A 9 3.87 3.48 8.10
CA LEU A 9 2.50 3.38 8.61
C LEU A 9 1.74 2.23 7.96
N ILE A 10 1.84 2.07 6.64
CA ILE A 10 1.19 0.95 5.92
C ILE A 10 1.79 -0.39 6.34
N GLU A 11 3.12 -0.50 6.39
CA GLU A 11 3.80 -1.73 6.80
C GLU A 11 3.44 -2.15 8.22
N LYS A 12 3.37 -1.19 9.13
CA LYS A 12 3.00 -1.47 10.51
C LYS A 12 1.51 -1.76 10.61
N GLU A 13 0.66 -0.76 10.40
CA GLU A 13 -0.74 -0.78 10.81
C GLU A 13 -1.62 -1.66 9.91
N TRP A 14 -1.20 -1.92 8.67
CA TRP A 14 -1.97 -2.76 7.75
C TRP A 14 -1.32 -4.12 7.54
N ILE A 15 -0.04 -4.14 7.17
CA ILE A 15 0.62 -5.39 6.78
C ILE A 15 0.96 -6.23 8.01
N SER A 16 1.62 -5.63 9.01
CA SER A 16 2.10 -6.36 10.21
C SER A 16 0.97 -6.71 11.17
N PHE A 17 0.02 -5.79 11.39
CA PHE A 17 -1.18 -6.03 12.22
C PHE A 17 -2.22 -6.96 11.56
N GLY A 18 -1.96 -7.48 10.35
CA GLY A 18 -2.71 -8.61 9.80
C GLY A 18 -3.99 -8.22 9.06
N HIS A 19 -4.01 -7.08 8.39
CA HIS A 19 -5.06 -6.82 7.41
C HIS A 19 -5.06 -7.93 6.35
N ARG A 20 -6.23 -8.56 6.16
CA ARG A 20 -6.43 -9.73 5.29
C ARG A 20 -6.44 -9.35 3.81
N PHE A 21 -5.33 -8.82 3.29
CA PHE A 21 -5.22 -8.31 1.93
C PHE A 21 -5.66 -9.34 0.89
N ARG A 22 -5.17 -10.59 0.95
CA ARG A 22 -5.56 -11.64 0.01
C ARG A 22 -7.09 -11.83 -0.05
N ASP A 23 -7.75 -11.90 1.10
CA ASP A 23 -9.19 -12.13 1.14
C ASP A 23 -9.98 -10.90 0.67
N ARG A 24 -9.56 -9.70 1.10
CA ARG A 24 -10.23 -8.44 0.76
C ARG A 24 -10.08 -8.07 -0.71
N LEU A 25 -8.98 -8.46 -1.34
CA LEU A 25 -8.72 -8.25 -2.77
C LEU A 25 -9.43 -9.26 -3.68
N GLY A 26 -10.16 -10.23 -3.11
CA GLY A 26 -11.02 -11.14 -3.85
C GLY A 26 -10.29 -12.39 -4.35
N HIS A 27 -9.54 -13.05 -3.47
CA HIS A 27 -9.01 -14.38 -3.77
C HIS A 27 -10.16 -15.34 -4.15
N PRO A 28 -10.03 -16.16 -5.24
CA PRO A 28 -11.13 -16.95 -5.77
C PRO A 28 -11.77 -17.93 -4.79
N THR A 29 -11.06 -18.34 -3.73
CA THR A 29 -11.59 -19.26 -2.72
C THR A 29 -12.57 -18.58 -1.75
N CYS A 30 -12.57 -17.26 -1.64
CA CYS A 30 -13.33 -16.50 -0.65
C CYS A 30 -14.01 -15.23 -1.25
N PRO A 31 -14.81 -15.33 -2.32
CA PRO A 31 -15.33 -14.16 -3.03
C PRO A 31 -16.24 -13.28 -2.15
N SER A 32 -16.95 -13.86 -1.18
CA SER A 32 -17.81 -13.15 -0.23
C SER A 32 -17.05 -12.27 0.78
N GLN A 33 -15.73 -12.43 0.89
CA GLN A 33 -14.88 -11.64 1.78
C GLN A 33 -14.32 -10.38 1.12
N ARG A 34 -14.54 -10.19 -0.19
CA ARG A 34 -14.04 -9.05 -0.93
C ARG A 34 -14.65 -7.76 -0.39
N SER A 35 -13.80 -6.78 -0.05
CA SER A 35 -14.25 -5.47 0.41
C SER A 35 -13.13 -4.44 0.23
N PRO A 36 -13.42 -3.22 -0.26
CA PRO A 36 -12.40 -2.23 -0.63
C PRO A 36 -11.83 -1.45 0.57
N ILE A 37 -11.57 -2.11 1.70
CA ILE A 37 -11.22 -1.45 2.98
C ILE A 37 -9.93 -0.61 2.86
N PHE A 38 -8.87 -1.18 2.26
CA PHE A 38 -7.63 -0.44 2.06
C PHE A 38 -7.79 0.71 1.05
N LEU A 39 -8.62 0.53 0.03
CA LEU A 39 -8.90 1.59 -0.95
C LEU A 39 -9.69 2.75 -0.32
N GLN A 40 -10.64 2.45 0.58
CA GLN A 40 -11.33 3.47 1.37
C GLN A 40 -10.36 4.27 2.25
N PHE A 41 -9.36 3.60 2.85
CA PHE A 41 -8.30 4.30 3.58
C PHE A 41 -7.49 5.24 2.66
N LEU A 42 -7.09 4.78 1.47
CA LEU A 42 -6.38 5.63 0.51
C LEU A 42 -7.24 6.81 0.04
N ASP A 43 -8.55 6.60 -0.16
CA ASP A 43 -9.48 7.69 -0.48
C ASP A 43 -9.55 8.72 0.65
N CYS A 44 -9.70 8.29 1.91
CA CYS A 44 -9.64 9.20 3.06
C CYS A 44 -8.34 10.01 3.11
N VAL A 45 -7.18 9.39 2.82
CA VAL A 45 -5.90 10.10 2.74
C VAL A 45 -5.90 11.11 1.59
N TRP A 46 -6.49 10.77 0.44
CA TRP A 46 -6.66 11.69 -0.68
C TRP A 46 -7.56 12.88 -0.33
N GLN A 47 -8.65 12.68 0.42
CA GLN A 47 -9.52 13.77 0.89
C GLN A 47 -8.74 14.76 1.78
N VAL A 48 -7.94 14.25 2.71
CA VAL A 48 -7.09 15.10 3.58
C VAL A 48 -5.98 15.78 2.77
N HIS A 49 -5.38 15.08 1.80
CA HIS A 49 -4.39 15.64 0.87
C HIS A 49 -4.96 16.84 0.09
N LYS A 50 -6.21 16.72 -0.39
CA LYS A 50 -6.92 17.80 -1.08
C LYS A 50 -7.18 19.00 -0.18
N GLN A 51 -7.53 18.78 1.08
CA GLN A 51 -7.78 19.86 2.04
C GLN A 51 -6.50 20.59 2.46
N PHE A 52 -5.36 19.88 2.49
CA PHE A 52 -4.08 20.44 2.93
C PHE A 52 -2.95 20.17 1.91
N PRO A 53 -2.91 20.90 0.78
CA PRO A 53 -2.01 20.60 -0.34
C PRO A 53 -0.51 20.63 -0.01
N SER A 54 -0.08 21.42 0.99
CA SER A 54 1.33 21.49 1.44
C SER A 54 1.63 20.58 2.63
N ALA A 55 0.65 19.87 3.20
CA ALA A 55 0.87 19.05 4.39
C ALA A 55 1.51 17.69 4.09
N PHE A 56 1.65 17.30 2.81
CA PHE A 56 2.15 15.98 2.39
C PHE A 56 3.29 16.10 1.39
N GLN A 57 4.35 15.29 1.59
CA GLN A 57 5.51 15.25 0.71
C GLN A 57 5.19 14.56 -0.62
N PHE A 58 4.14 13.74 -0.67
CA PHE A 58 3.74 13.06 -1.89
C PHE A 58 2.58 13.75 -2.60
N THR A 59 2.50 13.55 -3.92
CA THR A 59 1.36 13.96 -4.75
C THR A 59 0.25 12.91 -4.73
N ALA A 60 -0.95 13.27 -5.22
CA ALA A 60 -2.05 12.32 -5.39
C ALA A 60 -1.69 11.11 -6.28
N ASN A 61 -0.74 11.27 -7.22
CA ASN A 61 -0.26 10.19 -8.08
C ASN A 61 0.39 9.05 -7.28
N TYR A 62 1.00 9.34 -6.14
CA TYR A 62 1.54 8.33 -5.24
C TYR A 62 0.44 7.41 -4.68
N LEU A 63 -0.70 7.99 -4.28
CA LEU A 63 -1.85 7.23 -3.77
C LEU A 63 -2.49 6.38 -4.87
N LEU A 64 -2.56 6.90 -6.10
CA LEU A 64 -3.03 6.12 -7.26
C LEU A 64 -2.11 4.92 -7.53
N LYS A 65 -0.79 5.12 -7.50
CA LYS A 65 0.16 4.02 -7.69
C LYS A 65 0.11 2.96 -6.60
N LEU A 66 -0.15 3.37 -5.36
CA LEU A 66 -0.46 2.43 -4.28
C LEU A 66 -1.73 1.61 -4.59
N ALA A 67 -2.81 2.27 -5.00
CA ALA A 67 -4.07 1.60 -5.34
C ALA A 67 -3.91 0.60 -6.50
N ASP A 68 -3.12 0.94 -7.53
CA ASP A 68 -2.76 0.03 -8.63
C ASP A 68 -2.07 -1.24 -8.10
N HIS A 69 -1.00 -1.07 -7.30
CA HIS A 69 -0.13 -2.16 -6.90
C HIS A 69 -0.65 -3.01 -5.74
N VAL A 70 -1.64 -2.52 -4.99
CA VAL A 70 -2.41 -3.35 -4.07
C VAL A 70 -3.17 -4.44 -4.83
N ASN A 71 -3.69 -4.14 -6.02
CA ASN A 71 -4.45 -5.10 -6.82
C ASN A 71 -3.60 -5.89 -7.83
N SER A 72 -2.42 -5.38 -8.21
CA SER A 72 -1.63 -5.97 -9.30
C SER A 72 -0.94 -7.29 -8.95
N GLN A 73 -0.71 -7.57 -7.66
CA GLN A 73 0.04 -8.75 -7.18
C GLN A 73 1.50 -8.84 -7.68
N TRP A 74 2.05 -7.74 -8.21
CA TRP A 74 3.44 -7.71 -8.73
C TRP A 74 4.48 -7.65 -7.61
N PHE A 75 4.08 -7.22 -6.42
CA PHE A 75 4.96 -7.01 -5.27
C PHE A 75 4.50 -7.83 -4.07
N GLY A 76 5.44 -8.22 -3.22
CA GLY A 76 5.18 -9.10 -2.08
C GLY A 76 4.39 -8.45 -0.93
N ASN A 77 4.41 -7.12 -0.82
CA ASN A 77 3.93 -6.40 0.37
C ASN A 77 2.47 -6.72 0.72
N PHE A 78 1.60 -6.78 -0.29
CA PHE A 78 0.16 -6.99 -0.11
C PHE A 78 -0.30 -8.43 -0.39
N LEU A 79 0.64 -9.37 -0.54
CA LEU A 79 0.30 -10.78 -0.66
C LEU A 79 -0.02 -11.38 0.73
N TYR A 80 -0.85 -12.43 0.75
CA TYR A 80 -1.24 -13.17 1.97
C TYR A 80 -1.99 -12.31 3.01
N ASN A 81 -2.51 -12.95 4.06
CA ASN A 81 -3.37 -12.30 5.04
C ASN A 81 -2.66 -11.87 6.32
N ASN A 82 -1.50 -12.46 6.63
CA ASN A 82 -0.76 -12.17 7.86
C ASN A 82 0.75 -12.43 7.68
N VAL A 83 1.54 -12.00 8.67
CA VAL A 83 3.00 -12.13 8.66
C VAL A 83 3.45 -13.59 8.64
N GLN A 84 2.76 -14.49 9.35
CA GLN A 84 3.11 -15.90 9.41
C GLN A 84 3.02 -16.57 8.03
N GLU A 85 1.91 -16.35 7.31
CA GLU A 85 1.73 -16.83 5.94
C GLU A 85 2.80 -16.29 4.99
N ARG A 86 3.14 -15.00 5.11
CA ARG A 86 4.20 -14.36 4.32
C ARG A 86 5.58 -14.98 4.60
N HIS A 87 5.87 -15.29 5.86
CA HIS A 87 7.11 -15.94 6.26
C HIS A 87 7.21 -17.36 5.69
N HIS A 88 6.14 -18.16 5.80
CA HIS A 88 6.09 -19.51 5.24
C HIS A 88 6.24 -19.53 3.71
N ALA A 89 5.76 -18.49 3.03
CA ALA A 89 5.91 -18.34 1.59
C ALA A 89 7.26 -17.73 1.15
N PHE A 90 8.16 -17.43 2.09
CA PHE A 90 9.47 -16.81 1.85
C PHE A 90 9.40 -15.56 0.98
N ILE A 91 8.37 -14.71 1.15
CA ILE A 91 8.09 -13.59 0.22
C ILE A 91 9.28 -12.64 0.04
N THR A 92 10.10 -12.45 1.07
CA THR A 92 11.28 -11.57 1.02
C THR A 92 12.38 -12.09 0.10
N ARG A 93 12.36 -13.39 -0.24
CA ARG A 93 13.29 -14.05 -1.16
C ARG A 93 12.69 -14.28 -2.54
N THR A 94 11.37 -14.43 -2.62
CA THR A 94 10.66 -14.83 -3.85
C THR A 94 9.98 -13.67 -4.57
N THR A 95 9.91 -12.49 -3.96
CA THR A 95 9.20 -11.32 -4.51
C THR A 95 9.99 -10.03 -4.33
N VAL A 96 9.58 -8.99 -5.07
CA VAL A 96 10.14 -7.64 -4.95
C VAL A 96 9.28 -6.79 -4.01
N SER A 97 9.91 -5.87 -3.29
CA SER A 97 9.23 -4.87 -2.46
C SER A 97 8.75 -3.70 -3.32
N LEU A 98 7.46 -3.35 -3.19
CA LEU A 98 6.87 -2.15 -3.78
C LEU A 98 7.59 -0.89 -3.31
N TRP A 99 8.05 -0.85 -2.05
CA TRP A 99 8.77 0.30 -1.53
C TRP A 99 10.08 0.52 -2.25
N SER A 100 10.82 -0.55 -2.55
CA SER A 100 12.05 -0.45 -3.33
C SER A 100 11.77 0.13 -4.73
N HIS A 101 10.68 -0.29 -5.37
CA HIS A 101 10.26 0.24 -6.66
C HIS A 101 9.86 1.72 -6.58
N LEU A 102 8.95 2.08 -5.67
CA LEU A 102 8.46 3.46 -5.53
C LEU A 102 9.57 4.42 -5.08
N ASN A 103 10.52 3.96 -4.26
CA ASN A 103 11.64 4.79 -3.80
C ASN A 103 12.68 5.03 -4.92
N ALA A 104 12.84 4.10 -5.86
CA ALA A 104 13.72 4.28 -7.02
C ALA A 104 13.23 5.39 -7.97
N VAL A 105 11.92 5.66 -7.98
CA VAL A 105 11.28 6.71 -8.80
C VAL A 105 10.59 7.78 -7.95
N LYS A 106 11.09 8.01 -6.72
CA LYS A 106 10.46 8.88 -5.71
C LYS A 106 10.21 10.30 -6.20
N ASP A 107 11.09 10.84 -7.04
CA ASP A 107 10.99 12.22 -7.52
C ASP A 107 9.72 12.47 -8.34
N ASN A 108 9.22 11.45 -9.04
CA ASN A 108 7.95 11.51 -9.79
C ASN A 108 6.72 11.69 -8.88
N TYR A 109 6.88 11.46 -7.59
CA TYR A 109 5.81 11.51 -6.60
C TYR A 109 6.01 12.61 -5.57
N THR A 110 7.14 13.32 -5.60
CA THR A 110 7.42 14.38 -4.63
C THR A 110 6.61 15.63 -4.96
N ASN A 111 5.95 16.17 -3.95
CA ASN A 111 5.17 17.39 -4.03
C ASN A 111 6.11 18.61 -3.95
N SER A 112 6.10 19.47 -4.97
CA SER A 112 6.99 20.62 -5.06
C SER A 112 6.65 21.76 -4.10
N ILE A 113 5.43 21.78 -3.57
CA ILE A 113 4.93 22.79 -2.62
C ILE A 113 4.93 22.29 -1.16
N TYR A 114 5.56 21.15 -0.89
CA TYR A 114 5.76 20.60 0.45
C TYR A 114 6.89 21.30 1.20
#